data_AF-A0A5C7EYV9-F1
#
_entry.id   AF-A0A5C7EYV9-F1
#
_cell.length_a   1.000
_cell.length_b   1.000
_cell.length_c   1.000
_cell.angle_alpha   90.00
_cell.angle_beta   90.00
_cell.angle_gamma   90.00
#
_symmetry.space_group_name_H-M   'P 1'
#
loop_
_entity.id
_entity.type
_entity.pdbx_description
1 polymer ?
#
loop_
_entity_poly.entity_id
_entity_poly.type
_entity_poly.pdbx_seq_one_letter_code
_entity_poly.pdbx_strand_id
1 'polypeptide(L)'
;MRKIILVLLFFGNFIFGQNKYVDKKIGLSNQIQPFELRIYVSQDAHMTRKVFVLKKTADSWAANLYTIGINGTKKDDFKVEQGKALWKAIINTKISKMASIDSLLYKEEEDVIYQDDTDPNNMKYKKDFFSMMLHPSYYSVFINDGEKIHEVFMTNPQYRFYKFSDIDEYQYFYKFLLLLENNFNIRLEI
;
A
#
# COMPACT_ATOMS: atom_id res chain seq x y z
N MET A 1 25.99 0.86 8.13
CA MET A 1 25.11 2.01 7.80
C MET A 1 25.14 2.42 6.32
N ARG A 2 26.29 2.78 5.71
CA ARG A 2 26.33 3.26 4.30
C ARG A 2 25.72 2.33 3.23
N LYS A 3 25.77 1.00 3.42
CA LYS A 3 25.22 0.02 2.48
C LYS A 3 23.69 -0.10 2.53
N ILE A 4 23.06 0.17 3.68
CA ILE A 4 21.60 0.08 3.87
C ILE A 4 20.90 1.26 3.19
N ILE A 5 21.48 2.47 3.30
CA ILE A 5 20.98 3.69 2.63
C ILE A 5 20.97 3.51 1.11
N LEU A 6 22.02 2.90 0.55
CA LEU A 6 22.13 2.63 -0.88
C LEU A 6 21.05 1.64 -1.35
N VAL A 7 20.77 0.59 -0.58
CA VAL A 7 19.67 -0.34 -0.87
C VAL A 7 18.33 0.39 -0.85
N LEU A 8 18.03 1.16 0.20
CA LEU A 8 16.76 1.90 0.32
C LEU A 8 16.54 2.89 -0.85
N LEU A 9 17.59 3.60 -1.31
CA LEU A 9 17.50 4.52 -2.45
C LEU A 9 17.24 3.81 -3.79
N PHE A 10 17.80 2.62 -4.00
CA PHE A 10 17.53 1.83 -5.21
C PHE A 10 16.12 1.23 -5.20
N PHE A 11 15.63 0.76 -4.05
CA PHE A 11 14.29 0.19 -3.93
C PHE A 11 13.18 1.24 -4.11
N GLY A 12 13.34 2.44 -3.53
CA GLY A 12 12.37 3.53 -3.71
C GLY A 12 12.16 3.90 -5.18
N ASN A 13 13.25 4.13 -5.93
CA ASN A 13 13.17 4.46 -7.36
C ASN A 13 12.58 3.33 -8.21
N PHE A 14 12.86 2.07 -7.86
CA PHE A 14 12.33 0.90 -8.57
C PHE A 14 10.80 0.78 -8.44
N ILE A 15 10.24 1.10 -7.26
CA ILE A 15 8.78 1.06 -7.03
C ILE A 15 8.07 2.18 -7.81
N PHE A 16 8.60 3.41 -7.80
CA PHE A 16 7.99 4.52 -8.58
C PHE A 16 8.05 4.25 -10.09
N GLY A 17 9.13 3.66 -10.59
CA GLY A 17 9.23 3.24 -12.00
C GLY A 17 8.21 2.15 -12.36
N GLN A 18 7.95 1.23 -11.43
CA GLN A 18 6.96 0.18 -11.60
C GLN A 18 5.52 0.70 -11.67
N ASN A 19 5.13 1.63 -10.79
CA ASN A 19 3.78 2.21 -10.83
C ASN A 19 3.53 2.95 -12.15
N LYS A 20 4.51 3.72 -12.65
CA LYS A 20 4.43 4.38 -13.97
C LYS A 20 4.29 3.39 -15.13
N TYR A 21 5.01 2.27 -15.09
CA TYR A 21 4.86 1.22 -16.09
C TYR A 21 3.46 0.61 -16.04
N VAL A 22 2.97 0.33 -14.84
CA VAL A 22 1.63 -0.22 -14.60
C VAL A 22 0.56 0.72 -15.14
N ASP A 23 0.60 2.00 -14.77
CA ASP A 23 -0.32 3.04 -15.25
C ASP A 23 -0.40 3.07 -16.77
N LYS A 24 0.76 3.11 -17.44
CA LYS A 24 0.83 3.08 -18.90
C LYS A 24 0.19 1.82 -19.48
N LYS A 25 0.40 0.65 -18.87
CA LYS A 25 -0.17 -0.63 -19.32
C LYS A 25 -1.69 -0.67 -19.23
N ILE A 26 -2.28 0.02 -18.26
CA ILE A 26 -3.74 0.06 -18.04
C ILE A 26 -4.40 1.35 -18.53
N GLY A 27 -3.63 2.24 -19.16
CA GLY A 27 -4.13 3.50 -19.74
C GLY A 27 -4.48 4.58 -18.71
N LEU A 28 -3.87 4.56 -17.52
CA LEU A 28 -4.03 5.61 -16.52
C LEU A 28 -3.03 6.76 -16.73
N SER A 29 -3.38 7.93 -16.22
CA SER A 29 -2.45 9.05 -16.12
C SER A 29 -1.37 8.75 -15.08
N ASN A 30 -0.12 9.08 -15.40
CA ASN A 30 1.00 9.01 -14.46
C ASN A 30 0.91 10.04 -13.32
N GLN A 31 -0.07 10.96 -13.36
CA GLN A 31 -0.35 11.94 -12.32
C GLN A 31 -1.66 11.61 -11.61
N ILE A 32 -1.62 11.58 -10.28
CA ILE A 32 -2.80 11.41 -9.43
C ILE A 32 -3.62 12.70 -9.45
N GLN A 33 -4.85 12.63 -9.95
CA GLN A 33 -5.72 13.80 -10.11
C GLN A 33 -6.33 14.24 -8.77
N PRO A 34 -6.79 15.50 -8.64
CA PRO A 34 -7.57 15.93 -7.48
C PRO A 34 -8.76 15.00 -7.19
N PHE A 35 -8.95 14.62 -5.93
CA PHE A 35 -9.99 13.68 -5.48
C PHE A 35 -9.86 12.29 -6.10
N GLU A 36 -8.64 11.79 -6.18
CA GLU A 36 -8.31 10.44 -6.63
C GLU A 36 -7.62 9.65 -5.51
N LEU A 37 -8.14 8.44 -5.28
CA LEU A 37 -7.49 7.37 -4.55
C LEU A 37 -7.00 6.35 -5.58
N ARG A 38 -5.72 6.00 -5.50
CA ARG A 38 -5.12 4.92 -6.30
C ARG A 38 -4.31 3.98 -5.41
N ILE A 39 -4.62 2.70 -5.47
CA ILE A 39 -3.96 1.64 -4.69
C ILE A 39 -3.35 0.64 -5.65
N TYR A 40 -2.04 0.46 -5.57
CA TYR A 40 -1.32 -0.60 -6.23
C TYR A 40 -1.07 -1.71 -5.23
N VAL A 41 -1.48 -2.92 -5.59
CA VAL A 41 -1.19 -4.15 -4.83
C VAL A 41 -0.34 -5.06 -5.70
N SER A 42 0.80 -5.50 -5.17
CA SER A 42 1.64 -6.53 -5.76
C SER A 42 1.75 -7.68 -4.77
N GLN A 43 1.52 -8.91 -5.22
CA GLN A 43 1.60 -10.08 -4.34
C GLN A 43 2.91 -10.83 -4.44
N ASP A 44 3.57 -10.81 -5.60
CA ASP A 44 4.80 -11.58 -5.84
C ASP A 44 5.73 -10.82 -6.80
N ALA A 45 6.98 -11.28 -6.89
CA ALA A 45 7.87 -10.94 -8.01
C ALA A 45 7.24 -11.31 -9.38
N HIS A 46 6.29 -12.25 -9.38
CA HIS A 46 5.62 -12.81 -10.54
C HIS A 46 4.25 -12.17 -10.81
N MET A 47 4.32 -10.93 -11.31
CA MET A 47 3.43 -10.34 -12.32
C MET A 47 1.93 -10.13 -12.07
N THR A 48 1.28 -10.69 -11.03
CA THR A 48 -0.11 -10.32 -10.74
C THR A 48 -0.14 -9.02 -9.94
N ARG A 49 -0.73 -7.98 -10.54
CA ARG A 49 -0.87 -6.66 -9.93
C ARG A 49 -2.31 -6.21 -9.97
N LYS A 50 -2.80 -5.70 -8.85
CA LYS A 50 -4.09 -5.03 -8.80
C LYS A 50 -3.88 -3.53 -8.69
N VAL A 51 -4.67 -2.77 -9.44
CA VAL A 51 -4.75 -1.32 -9.28
C VAL A 51 -6.21 -0.97 -9.01
N PHE A 52 -6.50 -0.56 -7.79
CA PHE A 52 -7.80 0.00 -7.46
C PHE A 52 -7.75 1.52 -7.63
N VAL A 53 -8.73 2.07 -8.34
CA VAL A 53 -8.88 3.51 -8.56
C VAL A 53 -10.27 3.91 -8.10
N LEU A 54 -10.36 4.92 -7.25
CA LEU A 54 -11.60 5.64 -6.95
C LEU A 54 -11.33 7.12 -7.24
N LYS A 55 -12.11 7.73 -8.13
CA LYS A 55 -11.92 9.13 -8.49
C LYS A 55 -13.24 9.87 -8.66
N LYS A 56 -13.21 11.15 -8.32
CA LYS A 56 -14.29 12.08 -8.66
C LYS A 56 -14.23 12.40 -10.15
N THR A 57 -15.38 12.34 -10.82
CA THR A 57 -15.60 12.85 -12.18
C THR A 57 -16.40 14.16 -12.11
N ALA A 58 -16.77 14.76 -13.24
CA ALA A 58 -17.50 16.03 -13.26
C ALA A 58 -18.73 16.03 -12.33
N ASP A 59 -19.55 14.99 -12.40
CA ASP A 59 -20.81 14.91 -11.66
C ASP A 59 -20.95 13.67 -10.76
N SER A 60 -19.99 12.75 -10.80
CA SER A 60 -20.10 11.45 -10.11
C SER A 60 -18.79 10.96 -9.54
N TRP A 61 -18.82 9.76 -8.96
CA TRP A 61 -17.64 9.02 -8.56
C TRP A 61 -17.55 7.76 -9.40
N ALA A 62 -16.34 7.43 -9.84
CA ALA A 62 -16.05 6.21 -10.56
C ALA A 62 -15.05 5.39 -9.76
N ALA A 63 -15.31 4.08 -9.66
CA ALA A 63 -14.39 3.13 -9.08
C ALA A 63 -14.10 2.01 -10.09
N ASN A 64 -12.82 1.64 -10.19
CA ASN A 64 -12.35 0.61 -11.11
C ASN A 64 -11.30 -0.26 -10.38
N LEU A 65 -11.32 -1.57 -10.67
CA LEU A 65 -10.25 -2.49 -10.28
C LEU A 65 -9.64 -3.06 -11.54
N TYR A 66 -8.35 -2.79 -11.74
CA TYR A 66 -7.56 -3.37 -12.81
C TYR A 66 -6.79 -4.55 -12.24
N THR A 67 -6.94 -5.73 -12.84
CA THR A 67 -6.14 -6.91 -12.51
C THR A 67 -5.25 -7.24 -13.70
N ILE A 68 -3.94 -7.08 -13.52
CA ILE A 68 -2.92 -7.35 -14.52
C ILE A 68 -2.37 -8.73 -14.21
N GLY A 69 -2.52 -9.67 -15.13
CA GLY A 69 -1.93 -11.01 -15.04
C GLY A 69 -1.15 -11.37 -16.29
N ILE A 70 -0.71 -12.64 -16.36
CA ILE A 70 0.01 -13.20 -17.51
C ILE A 70 -0.86 -13.13 -18.78
N ASN A 71 -2.17 -13.34 -18.64
CA ASN A 71 -3.13 -13.42 -19.75
C ASN A 71 -3.73 -12.06 -20.15
N GLY A 72 -3.14 -10.96 -19.69
CA GLY A 72 -3.58 -9.60 -20.01
C GLY A 72 -4.14 -8.83 -18.80
N THR A 73 -4.88 -7.76 -19.10
CA THR A 73 -5.47 -6.87 -18.10
C THR A 73 -6.98 -7.04 -18.09
N LYS A 74 -7.55 -7.37 -16.92
CA LYS A 74 -8.99 -7.31 -16.66
C LYS A 74 -9.33 -5.99 -15.99
N LYS A 75 -10.46 -5.39 -16.33
CA LYS A 75 -11.01 -4.19 -15.69
C LYS A 75 -12.41 -4.51 -15.17
N ASP A 76 -12.61 -4.31 -13.88
CA ASP A 76 -13.90 -4.39 -13.21
C ASP A 76 -14.36 -2.97 -12.84
N ASP A 77 -15.60 -2.62 -13.18
CA ASP A 77 -16.19 -1.30 -12.97
C ASP A 77 -17.24 -1.37 -11.86
N PHE A 78 -17.19 -0.43 -10.91
CA PHE A 78 -18.07 -0.41 -9.76
C PHE A 78 -18.98 0.82 -9.74
N LYS A 79 -20.22 0.61 -9.33
CA LYS A 79 -21.16 1.71 -9.04
C LYS A 79 -20.80 2.34 -7.71
N VAL A 80 -20.85 3.68 -7.65
CA VAL A 80 -20.54 4.44 -6.43
C VAL A 80 -21.72 5.33 -6.06
N GLU A 81 -22.73 4.74 -5.42
CA GLU A 81 -24.00 5.45 -5.12
C GLU A 81 -23.81 6.60 -4.12
N GLN A 82 -22.88 6.49 -3.18
CA GLN A 82 -22.62 7.49 -2.14
C GLN A 82 -21.15 7.96 -2.11
N GLY A 83 -20.59 8.27 -3.28
CA GLY A 83 -19.15 8.53 -3.41
C GLY A 83 -18.60 9.64 -2.51
N LYS A 84 -19.37 10.71 -2.25
CA LYS A 84 -18.95 11.76 -1.30
C LYS A 84 -18.85 11.23 0.14
N ALA A 85 -19.81 10.41 0.58
CA ALA A 85 -19.81 9.83 1.92
C ALA A 85 -18.67 8.82 2.08
N LEU A 86 -18.45 7.97 1.07
CA LEU A 86 -17.33 7.05 1.02
C LEU A 86 -15.99 7.79 1.05
N TRP A 87 -15.84 8.85 0.26
CA TRP A 87 -14.63 9.67 0.27
C TRP A 87 -14.35 10.25 1.66
N LYS A 88 -15.38 10.80 2.32
CA LYS A 88 -15.26 11.29 3.70
C LYS A 88 -14.87 10.18 4.66
N ALA A 89 -15.43 8.97 4.51
CA ALA A 89 -15.06 7.81 5.31
C ALA A 89 -13.59 7.42 5.11
N ILE A 90 -13.09 7.42 3.86
CA ILE A 90 -11.68 7.17 3.53
C ILE A 90 -10.77 8.19 4.22
N ILE A 91 -11.05 9.49 4.11
CA ILE A 91 -10.24 10.51 4.76
C ILE A 91 -10.26 10.35 6.29
N ASN A 92 -11.39 9.91 6.85
CA ASN A 92 -11.57 9.69 8.29
C ASN A 92 -10.87 8.44 8.83
N THR A 93 -10.41 7.50 8.00
CA THR A 93 -9.60 6.36 8.48
C THR A 93 -8.21 6.78 8.95
N LYS A 94 -7.85 8.08 8.80
CA LYS A 94 -6.54 8.64 9.12
C LYS A 94 -5.40 8.03 8.29
N ILE A 95 -5.73 7.35 7.18
CA ILE A 95 -4.75 6.84 6.22
C ILE A 95 -3.78 7.94 5.75
N SER A 96 -4.27 9.16 5.56
CA SER A 96 -3.49 10.35 5.19
C SER A 96 -2.54 10.86 6.28
N LYS A 97 -2.68 10.34 7.51
CA LYS A 97 -1.82 10.67 8.66
C LYS A 97 -0.85 9.55 8.99
N MET A 98 -0.86 8.44 8.25
CA MET A 98 0.13 7.39 8.44
C MET A 98 1.52 7.96 8.15
N ALA A 99 2.44 7.67 9.06
CA ALA A 99 3.82 8.10 8.92
C ALA A 99 4.46 7.41 7.69
N SER A 100 5.54 8.01 7.18
CA SER A 100 6.33 7.39 6.11
C SER A 100 6.88 6.03 6.55
N ILE A 101 7.24 5.19 5.59
CA ILE A 101 7.88 3.88 5.80
C ILE A 101 8.97 3.96 6.88
N ASP A 102 9.83 4.97 6.81
CA ASP A 102 11.01 5.08 7.68
C ASP A 102 10.61 5.23 9.16
N SER A 103 9.52 5.94 9.45
CA SER A 103 9.00 6.07 10.81
C SER A 103 8.32 4.80 11.30
N LEU A 104 7.71 4.02 10.40
CA LEU A 104 7.07 2.76 10.73
C LEU A 104 8.11 1.67 11.03
N LEU A 105 9.18 1.59 10.21
CA LEU A 105 10.30 0.68 10.45
C LEU A 105 10.98 0.95 11.80
N TYR A 106 11.12 2.21 12.19
CA TYR A 106 11.70 2.57 13.49
C TYR A 106 10.87 2.06 14.67
N LYS A 107 9.53 2.20 14.61
CA LYS A 107 8.62 1.66 15.64
C LYS A 107 8.71 0.13 15.74
N GLU A 108 8.82 -0.56 14.59
CA GLU A 108 9.01 -2.01 14.58
C GLU A 108 10.34 -2.43 15.20
N GLU A 109 11.42 -1.67 14.96
CA GLU A 109 12.71 -1.92 15.61
C GLU A 109 12.64 -1.73 17.12
N GLU A 110 11.92 -0.71 17.62
CA GLU A 110 11.71 -0.51 19.06
C GLU A 110 11.00 -1.72 19.71
N ASP A 111 9.92 -2.25 19.12
CA ASP A 111 9.22 -3.44 19.65
C ASP A 111 10.09 -4.71 19.59
N VAL A 112 10.95 -4.81 18.58
CA VAL A 112 11.86 -5.93 18.37
C VAL A 112 13.02 -5.94 19.36
N ILE A 113 13.50 -4.77 19.79
CA ILE A 113 14.65 -4.64 20.71
C ILE A 113 14.32 -5.12 22.14
N TYR A 114 13.04 -5.30 22.50
CA TYR A 114 12.65 -5.86 23.81
C TYR A 114 12.64 -7.40 23.88
N GLN A 115 12.97 -8.11 22.80
CA GLN A 115 13.09 -9.58 22.82
C GLN A 115 14.54 -10.03 22.64
N ASP A 116 15.16 -10.29 23.81
CA ASP A 116 16.32 -11.14 24.09
C ASP A 116 17.67 -10.43 24.38
N ASP A 117 17.83 -10.00 25.63
CA ASP A 117 19.07 -9.42 26.20
C ASP A 117 20.18 -10.47 26.47
N THR A 118 19.99 -11.75 26.15
CA THR A 118 20.87 -12.82 26.68
C THR A 118 21.96 -13.32 25.73
N ASP A 119 21.92 -12.98 24.43
CA ASP A 119 22.99 -13.37 23.50
C ASP A 119 23.21 -12.33 22.37
N PRO A 120 24.29 -11.52 22.46
CA PRO A 120 24.63 -10.52 21.43
C PRO A 120 24.99 -11.13 20.07
N ASN A 121 25.11 -12.47 19.95
CA ASN A 121 25.37 -13.18 18.70
C ASN A 121 24.12 -13.87 18.12
N ASN A 122 22.99 -13.90 18.83
CA ASN A 122 21.78 -14.56 18.36
C ASN A 122 20.95 -13.64 17.46
N MET A 123 21.53 -13.28 16.29
CA MET A 123 20.86 -12.55 15.22
C MET A 123 19.79 -13.40 14.52
N LYS A 124 18.73 -13.79 15.24
CA LYS A 124 17.54 -14.42 14.64
C LYS A 124 16.80 -13.46 13.70
N TYR A 125 16.99 -12.15 13.88
CA TYR A 125 16.37 -11.07 13.10
C TYR A 125 16.79 -10.96 11.63
N LYS A 126 17.83 -11.66 11.17
CA LYS A 126 18.25 -11.55 9.76
C LYS A 126 17.44 -12.44 8.82
N LYS A 127 17.06 -13.65 9.22
CA LYS A 127 16.53 -14.62 8.25
C LYS A 127 15.13 -14.25 7.75
N ASP A 128 14.27 -13.80 8.66
CA ASP A 128 12.90 -13.42 8.33
C ASP A 128 12.87 -12.11 7.52
N PHE A 129 13.64 -11.10 7.92
CA PHE A 129 13.79 -9.85 7.17
C PHE A 129 14.31 -10.07 5.74
N PHE A 130 15.33 -10.92 5.55
CA PHE A 130 15.83 -11.23 4.21
C PHE A 130 14.83 -12.04 3.38
N SER A 131 14.11 -12.99 3.98
CA SER A 131 13.05 -13.75 3.28
C SER A 131 11.87 -12.86 2.86
N MET A 132 11.54 -11.85 3.67
CA MET A 132 10.53 -10.83 3.39
C MET A 132 10.91 -9.91 2.21
N MET A 133 12.21 -9.75 1.92
CA MET A 133 12.68 -9.02 0.73
C MET A 133 12.69 -9.88 -0.54
N LEU A 134 12.63 -11.21 -0.43
CA LEU A 134 12.67 -12.12 -1.57
C LEU A 134 11.30 -12.33 -2.23
N HIS A 135 10.20 -12.13 -1.49
CA HIS A 135 8.82 -12.19 -2.00
C HIS A 135 7.97 -11.03 -1.48
N PRO A 136 8.30 -9.76 -1.78
CA PRO A 136 7.62 -8.63 -1.17
C PRO A 136 6.26 -8.47 -1.82
N SER A 137 5.22 -8.89 -1.09
CA SER A 137 3.91 -8.29 -1.31
C SER A 137 4.00 -6.83 -0.87
N TYR A 138 3.39 -5.91 -1.60
CA TYR A 138 3.38 -4.52 -1.19
C TYR A 138 2.11 -3.80 -1.62
N TYR A 139 1.79 -2.78 -0.85
CA TYR A 139 0.79 -1.78 -1.16
C TYR A 139 1.47 -0.44 -1.38
N SER A 140 1.06 0.25 -2.43
CA SER A 140 1.38 1.66 -2.65
C SER A 140 0.05 2.40 -2.81
N VAL A 141 -0.23 3.31 -1.91
CA VAL A 141 -1.49 4.05 -1.83
C VAL A 141 -1.21 5.53 -2.04
N PHE A 142 -1.91 6.12 -2.99
CA PHE A 142 -1.88 7.55 -3.27
C PHE A 142 -3.29 8.10 -3.07
N ILE A 143 -3.41 9.14 -2.25
CA ILE A 143 -4.66 9.86 -2.01
C ILE A 143 -4.40 11.32 -2.30
N ASN A 144 -5.07 11.87 -3.31
CA ASN A 144 -5.11 13.30 -3.54
C ASN A 144 -6.45 13.84 -3.05
N ASP A 145 -6.44 14.60 -1.95
CA ASP A 145 -7.64 15.17 -1.34
C ASP A 145 -8.13 16.47 -2.01
N GLY A 146 -7.45 16.90 -3.08
CA GLY A 146 -7.69 18.15 -3.80
C GLY A 146 -6.72 19.27 -3.42
N GLU A 147 -6.06 19.16 -2.27
CA GLU A 147 -5.07 20.14 -1.80
C GLU A 147 -3.66 19.56 -1.84
N LYS A 148 -3.50 18.28 -1.45
CA LYS A 148 -2.21 17.60 -1.42
C LYS A 148 -2.34 16.12 -1.73
N ILE A 149 -1.20 15.54 -2.12
CA ILE A 149 -1.04 14.11 -2.32
C ILE A 149 -0.46 13.52 -1.03
N HIS A 150 -1.13 12.49 -0.53
CA HIS A 150 -0.67 11.65 0.57
C HIS A 150 -0.25 10.31 0.01
N GLU A 151 0.92 9.83 0.44
CA GLU A 151 1.51 8.60 -0.05
C GLU A 151 1.76 7.66 1.12
N VAL A 152 1.24 6.45 1.03
CA VAL A 152 1.48 5.38 2.00
C VAL A 152 2.03 4.19 1.25
N PHE A 153 3.11 3.63 1.76
CA PHE A 153 3.67 2.40 1.20
C PHE A 153 3.93 1.42 2.32
N MET A 154 3.57 0.16 2.08
CA MET A 154 3.71 -0.92 3.04
C MET A 154 4.17 -2.18 2.34
N THR A 155 5.25 -2.77 2.82
CA THR A 155 5.70 -4.09 2.39
C THR A 155 5.19 -5.14 3.36
N ASN A 156 4.85 -6.32 2.85
CA ASN A 156 4.38 -7.48 3.62
C ASN A 156 3.30 -7.12 4.65
N PRO A 157 2.20 -6.46 4.22
CA PRO A 157 1.16 -5.94 5.10
C PRO A 157 0.55 -7.03 5.99
N GLN A 158 0.31 -8.23 5.47
CA GLN A 158 -0.23 -9.36 6.24
C GLN A 158 0.63 -9.70 7.46
N TYR A 159 1.95 -9.76 7.27
CA TYR A 159 2.89 -9.98 8.37
C TYR A 159 2.81 -8.84 9.39
N ARG A 160 2.78 -7.58 8.93
CA ARG A 160 2.75 -6.41 9.82
C ARG A 160 1.45 -6.34 10.61
N PHE A 161 0.31 -6.58 9.98
CA PHE A 161 -1.00 -6.65 10.63
C PHE A 161 -1.04 -7.74 11.71
N TYR A 162 -0.41 -8.88 11.45
CA TYR A 162 -0.35 -9.98 12.41
C TYR A 162 0.64 -9.71 13.55
N LYS A 163 1.85 -9.25 13.23
CA LYS A 163 2.96 -9.16 14.19
C LYS A 163 2.94 -7.90 15.05
N PHE A 164 2.48 -6.79 14.49
CA PHE A 164 2.51 -5.46 15.10
C PHE A 164 1.09 -4.89 15.23
N SER A 165 0.15 -5.75 15.64
CA SER A 165 -1.28 -5.42 15.70
C SER A 165 -1.63 -4.29 16.67
N ASP A 166 -0.74 -3.98 17.59
CA ASP A 166 -0.79 -2.91 18.59
C ASP A 166 -0.35 -1.54 18.06
N ILE A 167 0.30 -1.50 16.89
CA ILE A 167 0.63 -0.24 16.20
C ILE A 167 -0.61 0.32 15.51
N ASP A 168 -1.09 1.45 16.05
CA ASP A 168 -2.27 2.20 15.60
C ASP A 168 -2.30 2.43 14.07
N GLU A 169 -1.17 2.79 13.47
CA GLU A 169 -1.07 3.03 12.03
C GLU A 169 -1.42 1.79 11.19
N TYR A 170 -1.01 0.59 11.63
CA TYR A 170 -1.35 -0.65 10.92
C TYR A 170 -2.83 -0.98 11.05
N GLN A 171 -3.44 -0.68 12.20
CA GLN A 171 -4.89 -0.80 12.38
C GLN A 171 -5.67 0.19 11.50
N TYR A 172 -5.18 1.42 11.35
CA TYR A 172 -5.78 2.40 10.43
C TYR A 172 -5.69 1.92 8.97
N PHE A 173 -4.55 1.37 8.56
CA PHE A 173 -4.37 0.80 7.23
C PHE A 173 -5.31 -0.38 6.97
N TYR A 174 -5.38 -1.32 7.91
CA TYR A 174 -6.25 -2.49 7.84
C TYR A 174 -7.73 -2.10 7.71
N LYS A 175 -8.21 -1.17 8.57
CA LYS A 175 -9.59 -0.64 8.50
C LYS A 175 -9.88 0.06 7.18
N PHE A 176 -8.91 0.79 6.63
CA PHE A 176 -9.01 1.42 5.33
C PHE A 176 -9.18 0.40 4.21
N LEU A 177 -8.39 -0.67 4.18
CA LEU A 177 -8.52 -1.71 3.18
C LEU A 177 -9.88 -2.43 3.29
N LEU A 178 -10.30 -2.78 4.51
CA LEU A 178 -11.61 -3.41 4.75
C LEU A 178 -12.77 -2.52 4.30
N LEU A 179 -12.68 -1.20 4.51
CA LEU A 179 -13.70 -0.26 4.04
C LEU A 179 -13.90 -0.40 2.53
N LEU A 180 -12.81 -0.52 1.76
CA LEU A 180 -12.86 -0.65 0.30
C LEU A 180 -13.34 -2.02 -0.14
N GLU A 181 -12.80 -3.10 0.43
CA GLU A 181 -13.22 -4.47 0.13
C GLU A 181 -14.74 -4.64 0.34
N ASN A 182 -15.27 -4.11 1.45
CA ASN A 182 -16.69 -4.20 1.76
C ASN A 182 -17.56 -3.32 0.83
N ASN A 183 -17.16 -2.08 0.54
CA ASN A 183 -17.97 -1.18 -0.30
C ASN A 183 -18.02 -1.63 -1.77
N PHE A 184 -16.97 -2.28 -2.26
CA PHE A 184 -16.87 -2.70 -3.66
C PHE A 184 -17.03 -4.21 -3.87
N ASN A 185 -17.15 -4.98 -2.79
CA ASN A 185 -17.14 -6.45 -2.84
C ASN A 185 -15.93 -6.99 -3.62
N ILE A 186 -14.75 -6.47 -3.30
CA ILE A 186 -13.46 -6.84 -3.90
C ILE A 186 -12.55 -7.50 -2.86
N ARG A 187 -11.50 -8.17 -3.35
CA ARG A 187 -10.38 -8.62 -2.51
C ARG A 187 -9.10 -7.94 -2.95
N LEU A 188 -8.59 -7.05 -2.11
CA LEU A 188 -7.26 -6.45 -2.19
C LEU A 188 -6.20 -7.34 -1.54
N GLU A 189 -6.59 -8.42 -0.86
CA GLU A 189 -5.70 -9.40 -0.22
C GLU A 189 -5.09 -8.86 1.07
N ILE A 190 -6.00 -8.54 2.00
CA ILE A 190 -5.71 -8.20 3.39
C ILE A 190 -5.27 -9.43 4.18
#